data_AF-A0A840KGR3-F1
#
_entry.id   AF-A0A840KGR3-F1
#
_cell.length_a   1.000
_cell.length_b   1.000
_cell.length_c   1.000
_cell.angle_alpha   90.00
_cell.angle_beta   90.00
_cell.angle_gamma   90.00
#
_symmetry.space_group_name_H-M   'P 1'
#
loop_
_entity.id
_entity.type
_entity.pdbx_description
1 polymer ?
#
loop_
_entity_poly.entity_id
_entity_poly.type
_entity_poly.pdbx_seq_one_letter_code
_entity_poly.pdbx_strand_id
1 'polypeptide(L)'
;MKIFTLLLLLNSIFLLCQKVELRSVTDSSQIFKGEIAGAPITMQLNYKGIVDCSQYQHFVEGWYYYDKYQKKIPLTGIYDYGDLHLYHFGGRQKEISEIFKGRISSPRQIEKTDSIAKALTPREILDFKINNSDQEITGSFYLKDKIHPAKLFTKNNMIYRYNDYLTLPNHKKINTYDIIDRFGGNELIAYKSDNTGNRVLLYFERMSNFNACGMCGASDGEKGYRVLYFTNDWNYKRYEEFLTESCLANIYDMEKVKTKDPKILKFSIKRTTTSPAYTLTVDIKNASVVKSK
;
A
#
# COMPACT_ATOMS: atom_id res chain seq x y z
N MET A 1 -2.03 43.14 33.70
CA MET A 1 -3.13 42.93 32.72
C MET A 1 -2.63 42.59 31.31
N LYS A 2 -1.63 43.28 30.73
CA LYS A 2 -1.16 43.06 29.34
C LYS A 2 -0.53 41.69 29.03
N ILE A 3 0.13 41.04 30.00
CA ILE A 3 0.76 39.71 29.80
C ILE A 3 -0.29 38.59 29.77
N PHE A 4 -1.36 38.72 30.56
CA PHE A 4 -2.45 37.73 30.59
C PHE A 4 -3.26 37.73 29.28
N THR A 5 -3.49 38.90 28.69
CA THR A 5 -4.14 39.01 27.36
C THR A 5 -3.28 38.41 26.24
N LEU A 6 -1.95 38.56 26.32
CA LEU A 6 -1.02 37.99 25.35
C LEU A 6 -0.96 36.45 25.43
N LEU A 7 -0.95 35.87 26.65
CA LEU A 7 -1.03 34.43 26.87
C LEU A 7 -2.38 33.83 26.46
N LEU A 8 -3.49 34.57 26.63
CA LEU A 8 -4.81 34.16 26.14
C LEU A 8 -4.86 34.18 24.62
N LEU A 9 -4.28 35.21 23.98
CA LEU A 9 -4.18 35.32 22.53
C LEU A 9 -3.30 34.22 21.92
N LEU A 10 -2.16 33.90 22.52
CA LEU A 10 -1.27 32.81 22.09
C LEU A 10 -1.93 31.43 22.19
N ASN A 11 -2.71 31.16 23.24
CA ASN A 11 -3.48 29.90 23.34
C ASN A 11 -4.65 29.83 22.35
N SER A 12 -5.30 30.97 22.03
CA SER A 12 -6.37 30.99 21.03
C SER A 12 -5.88 30.74 19.59
N ILE A 13 -4.62 31.07 19.27
CA ILE A 13 -4.03 30.80 17.94
C ILE A 13 -3.75 29.30 17.74
N PHE A 14 -3.43 28.55 18.81
CA PHE A 14 -3.24 27.08 18.72
C PHE A 14 -4.55 26.28 18.67
N LEU A 15 -5.68 26.88 19.03
CA LEU A 15 -7.00 26.25 18.96
C LEU A 15 -7.72 26.47 17.62
N LEU A 16 -7.19 27.36 16.77
CA LEU A 16 -7.81 27.72 15.50
C LEU A 16 -7.18 26.93 14.33
N CYS A 17 -7.96 25.96 13.84
CA CYS A 17 -7.82 25.27 12.56
C CYS A 17 -6.83 24.10 12.53
N GLN A 18 -7.15 23.03 13.27
CA GLN A 18 -6.64 21.71 12.90
C GLN A 18 -7.28 21.29 11.57
N LYS A 19 -6.48 21.29 10.51
CA LYS A 19 -6.91 20.98 9.14
C LYS A 19 -6.76 19.48 8.88
N VAL A 20 -7.64 18.92 8.05
CA VAL A 20 -7.40 17.60 7.47
C VAL A 20 -6.32 17.73 6.40
N GLU A 21 -5.32 16.87 6.47
CA GLU A 21 -4.22 16.82 5.52
C GLU A 21 -4.02 15.38 5.03
N LEU A 22 -3.64 15.22 3.78
CA LEU A 22 -3.28 13.94 3.19
C LEU A 22 -1.82 14.01 2.74
N ARG A 23 -1.03 13.01 3.14
CA ARG A 23 0.34 12.85 2.70
C ARG A 23 0.55 11.46 2.13
N SER A 24 0.84 11.40 0.84
CA SER A 24 1.23 10.16 0.17
C SER A 24 2.70 9.85 0.43
N VAL A 25 2.97 8.59 0.75
CA VAL A 25 4.30 8.03 1.00
C VAL A 25 4.36 6.64 0.39
N THR A 26 5.27 6.46 -0.55
CA THR A 26 5.57 5.12 -1.08
C THR A 26 6.71 4.51 -0.28
N ASP A 27 6.40 3.45 0.47
CA ASP A 27 7.42 2.66 1.14
C ASP A 27 8.07 1.74 0.10
N SER A 28 9.39 1.82 0.00
CA SER A 28 10.21 0.95 -0.85
C SER A 28 11.19 0.10 -0.03
N SER A 29 11.05 0.13 1.29
CA SER A 29 11.86 -0.66 2.21
C SER A 29 11.08 -0.95 3.48
N GLN A 30 11.37 -2.10 4.10
CA GLN A 30 10.75 -2.49 5.35
C GLN A 30 11.77 -3.15 6.27
N ILE A 31 11.63 -2.91 7.57
CA ILE A 31 12.36 -3.62 8.63
C ILE A 31 11.44 -4.65 9.26
N PHE A 32 11.91 -5.88 9.33
CA PHE A 32 11.25 -7.00 9.98
C PHE A 32 12.03 -7.43 11.22
N LYS A 33 11.30 -7.73 12.29
CA LYS A 33 11.82 -8.45 13.46
C LYS A 33 11.33 -9.90 13.39
N GLY A 34 12.14 -10.82 13.87
CA GLY A 34 11.80 -12.24 13.80
C GLY A 34 12.79 -13.11 14.56
N GLU A 35 12.80 -14.39 14.24
CA GLU A 35 13.73 -15.36 14.81
C GLU A 35 14.10 -16.46 13.81
N ILE A 36 15.28 -17.04 14.01
CA ILE A 36 15.74 -18.27 13.35
C ILE A 36 16.19 -19.24 14.46
N ALA A 37 15.59 -20.43 14.51
CA ALA A 37 15.84 -21.41 15.58
C ALA A 37 15.73 -20.83 17.01
N GLY A 38 14.78 -19.91 17.23
CA GLY A 38 14.60 -19.20 18.51
C GLY A 38 15.62 -18.09 18.80
N ALA A 39 16.58 -17.83 17.90
CA ALA A 39 17.50 -16.71 18.02
C ALA A 39 16.91 -15.47 17.34
N PRO A 40 16.75 -14.33 18.05
CA PRO A 40 16.19 -13.11 17.48
C PRO A 40 17.03 -12.55 16.34
N ILE A 41 16.33 -12.11 15.28
CA ILE A 41 16.92 -11.46 14.11
C ILE A 41 16.22 -10.15 13.77
N THR A 42 16.97 -9.28 13.10
CA THR A 42 16.47 -8.09 12.42
C THR A 42 16.82 -8.19 10.95
N MET A 43 15.85 -7.87 10.09
CA MET A 43 16.01 -7.89 8.65
C MET A 43 15.55 -6.56 8.07
N GLN A 44 16.31 -6.00 7.13
CA GLN A 44 15.88 -4.87 6.32
C GLN A 44 15.88 -5.31 4.86
N LEU A 45 14.74 -5.15 4.19
CA LEU A 45 14.59 -5.45 2.76
C LEU A 45 14.15 -4.21 2.01
N ASN A 46 14.59 -4.10 0.76
CA ASN A 46 14.28 -3.00 -0.13
C ASN A 46 13.76 -3.56 -1.45
N TYR A 47 12.73 -2.92 -1.99
CA TYR A 47 12.21 -3.16 -3.31
C TYR A 47 13.26 -2.81 -4.39
N LYS A 48 13.42 -3.68 -5.40
CA LYS A 48 14.42 -3.54 -6.46
C LYS A 48 13.87 -3.64 -7.88
N GLY A 49 12.56 -3.47 -8.04
CA GLY A 49 11.90 -3.52 -9.34
C GLY A 49 11.12 -4.81 -9.55
N ILE A 50 10.08 -4.72 -10.36
CA ILE A 50 9.28 -5.87 -10.79
C ILE A 50 10.10 -6.80 -11.67
N VAL A 51 9.76 -8.08 -11.66
CA VAL A 51 10.42 -9.09 -12.51
C VAL A 51 9.98 -8.97 -13.97
N ASP A 52 8.67 -8.79 -14.17
CA ASP A 52 8.06 -8.65 -15.49
C ASP A 52 6.93 -7.61 -15.41
N CYS A 53 5.69 -8.03 -15.22
CA CYS A 53 4.53 -7.14 -15.29
C CYS A 53 3.69 -7.06 -14.02
N SER A 54 4.02 -7.82 -12.96
CA SER A 54 3.24 -7.83 -11.71
C SER A 54 3.99 -7.11 -10.59
N GLN A 55 3.42 -6.06 -10.00
CA GLN A 55 4.01 -5.41 -8.81
C GLN A 55 4.06 -6.35 -7.59
N TYR A 56 3.23 -7.39 -7.57
CA TYR A 56 3.29 -8.45 -6.56
C TYR A 56 4.43 -9.44 -6.77
N GLN A 57 5.20 -9.30 -7.85
CA GLN A 57 6.36 -10.13 -8.16
C GLN A 57 7.56 -9.24 -8.44
N HIS A 58 8.42 -9.09 -7.44
CA HIS A 58 9.52 -8.14 -7.52
C HIS A 58 10.77 -8.64 -6.83
N PHE A 59 11.91 -8.13 -7.28
CA PHE A 59 13.18 -8.36 -6.65
C PHE A 59 13.28 -7.60 -5.34
N VAL A 60 13.96 -8.22 -4.39
CA VAL A 60 14.25 -7.63 -3.09
C VAL A 60 15.74 -7.79 -2.76
N GLU A 61 16.31 -6.78 -2.12
CA GLU A 61 17.68 -6.81 -1.62
C GLU A 61 17.75 -6.19 -0.23
N GLY A 62 18.70 -6.65 0.57
CA GLY A 62 18.93 -6.06 1.87
C GLY A 62 19.88 -6.88 2.70
N TRP A 63 19.58 -6.99 3.98
CA TRP A 63 20.41 -7.71 4.94
C TRP A 63 19.55 -8.22 6.10
N TYR A 64 20.07 -9.22 6.79
CA TYR A 64 19.62 -9.57 8.13
C TYR A 64 20.80 -9.66 9.09
N TYR A 65 20.55 -9.61 10.39
CA TYR A 65 21.52 -9.95 11.42
C TYR A 65 20.84 -10.64 12.59
N TYR A 66 21.61 -11.42 13.35
CA TYR A 66 21.22 -11.85 14.69
C TYR A 66 21.42 -10.72 15.67
N ASP A 67 20.41 -10.40 16.48
CA ASP A 67 20.37 -9.19 17.32
C ASP A 67 21.53 -9.15 18.33
N LYS A 68 22.01 -10.32 18.76
CA LYS A 68 23.18 -10.47 19.63
C LYS A 68 24.50 -10.00 19.01
N TYR A 69 24.67 -10.19 17.70
CA TYR A 69 25.96 -9.96 17.02
C TYR A 69 25.94 -8.74 16.10
N GLN A 70 24.76 -8.35 15.60
CA GLN A 70 24.54 -7.20 14.72
C GLN A 70 25.40 -7.18 13.43
N LYS A 71 26.02 -8.31 13.08
CA LYS A 71 26.76 -8.46 11.83
C LYS A 71 25.77 -8.66 10.69
N LYS A 72 25.71 -7.68 9.79
CA LYS A 72 24.85 -7.71 8.60
C LYS A 72 25.29 -8.81 7.63
N ILE A 73 24.35 -9.69 7.29
CA ILE A 73 24.47 -10.74 6.29
C ILE A 73 23.60 -10.32 5.11
N PRO A 74 24.18 -10.09 3.92
CA PRO A 74 23.45 -9.53 2.79
C PRO A 74 22.55 -10.57 2.14
N LEU A 75 21.39 -10.12 1.67
CA LEU A 75 20.34 -10.93 1.08
C LEU A 75 19.94 -10.39 -0.30
N THR A 76 19.62 -11.30 -1.20
CA THR A 76 18.96 -11.04 -2.48
C THR A 76 17.83 -12.06 -2.63
N GLY A 77 16.70 -11.66 -3.18
CA GLY A 77 15.57 -12.56 -3.29
C GLY A 77 14.44 -12.06 -4.17
N ILE A 78 13.32 -12.76 -4.07
CA ILE A 78 12.06 -12.44 -4.73
C ILE A 78 10.94 -12.41 -3.70
N TYR A 79 10.10 -11.40 -3.82
CA TYR A 79 8.77 -11.37 -3.23
C TYR A 79 7.78 -11.83 -4.29
N ASP A 80 7.00 -12.87 -4.00
CA ASP A 80 6.04 -13.50 -4.92
C ASP A 80 4.67 -13.65 -4.23
N TYR A 81 3.76 -12.71 -4.49
CA TYR A 81 2.38 -12.72 -3.96
C TYR A 81 2.24 -12.90 -2.43
N GLY A 82 3.26 -12.53 -1.65
CA GLY A 82 3.29 -12.70 -0.19
C GLY A 82 4.35 -13.68 0.28
N ASP A 83 4.82 -14.56 -0.58
CA ASP A 83 5.95 -15.43 -0.28
C ASP A 83 7.26 -14.68 -0.50
N LEU A 84 8.25 -14.98 0.33
CA LEU A 84 9.52 -14.26 0.36
C LEU A 84 10.66 -15.27 0.38
N HIS A 85 11.34 -15.37 -0.77
CA HIS A 85 12.46 -16.27 -0.98
C HIS A 85 13.77 -15.47 -1.02
N LEU A 86 14.63 -15.63 -0.02
CA LEU A 86 15.84 -14.84 0.16
C LEU A 86 17.07 -15.74 0.22
N TYR A 87 18.16 -15.26 -0.38
CA TYR A 87 19.39 -16.00 -0.58
C TYR A 87 20.60 -15.19 -0.14
N HIS A 88 21.50 -15.86 0.60
CA HIS A 88 22.84 -15.37 0.87
C HIS A 88 23.86 -16.23 0.09
N PHE A 89 24.60 -15.61 -0.83
CA PHE A 89 25.61 -16.27 -1.67
C PHE A 89 27.04 -16.14 -1.12
N GLY A 90 27.22 -15.75 0.15
CA GLY A 90 28.54 -15.63 0.76
C GLY A 90 29.36 -14.45 0.25
N GLY A 91 30.68 -14.66 0.11
CA GLY A 91 31.63 -13.59 -0.26
C GLY A 91 31.44 -13.01 -1.66
N ARG A 92 30.67 -13.67 -2.54
CA ARG A 92 30.37 -13.23 -3.90
C ARG A 92 28.93 -12.71 -4.06
N GLN A 93 28.31 -12.26 -2.97
CA GLN A 93 26.90 -11.82 -2.97
C GLN A 93 26.55 -10.91 -4.15
N LYS A 94 27.30 -9.83 -4.35
CA LYS A 94 26.99 -8.79 -5.36
C LYS A 94 27.06 -9.32 -6.79
N GLU A 95 28.03 -10.18 -7.10
CA GLU A 95 28.18 -10.72 -8.44
C GLU A 95 27.08 -11.75 -8.73
N ILE A 96 26.84 -12.67 -7.79
CA ILE A 96 25.86 -13.73 -7.95
C ILE A 96 24.44 -13.17 -7.91
N SER A 97 24.18 -12.09 -7.16
CA SER A 97 22.86 -11.43 -7.16
C SER A 97 22.48 -10.88 -8.53
N GLU A 98 23.43 -10.30 -9.28
CA GLU A 98 23.16 -9.83 -10.64
C GLU A 98 22.88 -10.99 -11.60
N ILE A 99 23.64 -12.09 -11.49
CA ILE A 99 23.38 -13.31 -12.29
C ILE A 99 22.01 -13.89 -11.95
N PHE A 100 21.66 -13.96 -10.66
CA PHE A 100 20.36 -14.44 -10.20
C PHE A 100 19.22 -13.62 -10.78
N LYS A 101 19.26 -12.29 -10.67
CA LYS A 101 18.26 -11.39 -11.24
C LYS A 101 18.20 -11.52 -12.77
N GLY A 102 19.34 -11.57 -13.44
CA GLY A 102 19.41 -11.72 -14.90
C GLY A 102 18.87 -13.05 -15.44
N ARG A 103 18.75 -14.09 -14.61
CA ARG A 103 18.14 -15.38 -14.97
C ARG A 103 16.62 -15.42 -14.79
N ILE A 104 16.04 -14.39 -14.19
CA ILE A 104 14.62 -14.32 -13.86
C ILE A 104 14.04 -13.08 -14.55
N SER A 105 13.50 -13.27 -15.75
CA SER A 105 12.97 -12.20 -16.61
C SER A 105 11.52 -12.48 -17.04
N SER A 106 10.85 -13.45 -16.42
CA SER A 106 9.47 -13.82 -16.75
C SER A 106 8.78 -14.53 -15.57
N PRO A 107 7.44 -14.53 -15.51
CA PRO A 107 6.66 -15.24 -14.49
C PRO A 107 6.98 -16.73 -14.41
N ARG A 108 7.21 -17.38 -15.55
CA ARG A 108 7.60 -18.81 -15.59
C ARG A 108 8.95 -19.09 -14.91
N GLN A 109 9.86 -18.11 -14.91
CA GLN A 109 11.13 -18.24 -14.20
C GLN A 109 11.00 -17.96 -12.71
N ILE A 110 9.99 -17.19 -12.29
CA ILE A 110 9.68 -16.96 -10.87
C ILE A 110 9.27 -18.27 -10.20
N GLU A 111 8.45 -19.11 -10.86
CA GLU A 111 8.14 -20.47 -10.38
C GLU A 111 9.39 -21.35 -10.21
N LYS A 112 10.49 -21.02 -10.91
CA LYS A 112 11.77 -21.72 -10.85
C LYS A 112 12.81 -21.03 -9.98
N THR A 113 12.42 -20.01 -9.20
CA THR A 113 13.33 -19.21 -8.39
C THR A 113 14.24 -20.06 -7.51
N ASP A 114 13.67 -21.03 -6.79
CA ASP A 114 14.43 -21.94 -5.92
C ASP A 114 15.45 -22.77 -6.69
N SER A 115 15.06 -23.35 -7.83
CA SER A 115 15.97 -24.10 -8.70
C SER A 115 17.11 -23.22 -9.26
N ILE A 116 16.78 -22.01 -9.71
CA ILE A 116 17.76 -21.04 -10.24
C ILE A 116 18.74 -20.63 -9.15
N ALA A 117 18.24 -20.32 -7.95
CA ALA A 117 19.07 -19.96 -6.82
C ALA A 117 19.97 -21.13 -6.39
N LYS A 118 19.43 -22.34 -6.22
CA LYS A 118 20.21 -23.54 -5.84
C LYS A 118 21.35 -23.84 -6.80
N ALA A 119 21.15 -23.63 -8.11
CA ALA A 119 22.22 -23.75 -9.11
C ALA A 119 23.35 -22.73 -8.94
N LEU A 120 23.12 -21.65 -8.18
CA LEU A 120 24.11 -20.64 -7.79
C LEU A 120 24.71 -20.89 -6.40
N THR A 121 24.40 -22.03 -5.78
CA THR A 121 25.00 -22.53 -4.53
C THR A 121 24.93 -21.52 -3.36
N PRO A 122 23.72 -21.11 -2.92
CA PRO A 122 23.55 -20.21 -1.79
C PRO A 122 24.11 -20.88 -0.52
N ARG A 123 24.72 -20.07 0.34
CA ARG A 123 25.16 -20.50 1.67
C ARG A 123 23.98 -20.64 2.62
N GLU A 124 23.02 -19.72 2.50
CA GLU A 124 21.84 -19.66 3.35
C GLU A 124 20.62 -19.32 2.50
N ILE A 125 19.49 -19.94 2.84
CA ILE A 125 18.19 -19.68 2.23
C ILE A 125 17.19 -19.37 3.34
N LEU A 126 16.44 -18.29 3.20
CA LEU A 126 15.30 -17.96 4.04
C LEU A 126 14.05 -18.00 3.16
N ASP A 127 13.15 -18.91 3.47
CA ASP A 127 11.90 -19.10 2.73
C ASP A 127 10.72 -18.85 3.66
N PHE A 128 10.05 -17.71 3.52
CA PHE A 128 8.86 -17.37 4.29
C PHE A 128 7.64 -17.47 3.41
N LYS A 129 6.60 -18.12 3.93
CA LYS A 129 5.34 -18.30 3.22
C LYS A 129 4.22 -17.61 3.96
N ILE A 130 3.35 -16.93 3.23
CA ILE A 130 2.13 -16.40 3.83
C ILE A 130 1.18 -17.57 4.05
N ASN A 131 0.81 -17.81 5.30
CA ASN A 131 -0.34 -18.66 5.60
C ASN A 131 -1.58 -17.75 5.61
N ASN A 132 -2.71 -18.22 5.09
CA ASN A 132 -3.97 -17.43 5.03
C ASN A 132 -4.61 -17.20 6.42
N SER A 133 -3.80 -17.06 7.47
CA SER A 133 -4.23 -16.93 8.85
C SER A 133 -3.77 -15.60 9.44
N ASP A 134 -4.48 -15.09 10.45
CA ASP A 134 -4.09 -13.91 11.23
C ASP A 134 -2.83 -14.13 12.10
N GLN A 135 -2.00 -15.11 11.76
CA GLN A 135 -0.79 -15.47 12.49
C GLN A 135 0.43 -14.76 11.92
N GLU A 136 1.50 -14.81 12.69
CA GLU A 136 2.82 -14.35 12.26
C GLU A 136 3.35 -15.21 11.11
N ILE A 137 4.11 -14.58 10.22
CA ILE A 137 4.66 -15.23 9.03
C ILE A 137 5.75 -16.22 9.44
N THR A 138 5.56 -17.48 9.06
CA THR A 138 6.49 -18.58 9.34
C THR A 138 7.26 -19.00 8.10
N GLY A 139 8.42 -19.60 8.30
CA GLY A 139 9.30 -20.00 7.22
C GLY A 139 10.35 -21.03 7.64
N SER A 140 11.23 -21.32 6.71
CA SER A 140 12.37 -22.24 6.88
C SER A 140 13.67 -21.52 6.58
N PHE A 141 14.67 -21.75 7.44
CA PHE A 141 16.05 -21.35 7.23
C PHE A 141 16.88 -22.58 6.87
N TYR A 142 17.48 -22.57 5.69
CA TYR A 142 18.33 -23.64 5.20
C TYR A 142 19.78 -23.20 5.31
N LEU A 143 20.58 -23.98 6.05
CA LEU A 143 22.02 -23.80 6.19
C LEU A 143 22.69 -25.13 5.84
N LYS A 144 23.19 -25.24 4.60
CA LYS A 144 23.66 -26.51 4.03
C LYS A 144 22.54 -27.56 4.14
N ASP A 145 22.81 -28.68 4.79
CA ASP A 145 21.87 -29.80 4.94
C ASP A 145 20.94 -29.67 6.17
N LYS A 146 21.04 -28.56 6.92
CA LYS A 146 20.21 -28.32 8.11
C LYS A 146 19.07 -27.37 7.79
N ILE A 147 17.89 -27.72 8.29
CA ILE A 147 16.68 -26.91 8.20
C ILE A 147 16.32 -26.47 9.62
N HIS A 148 16.11 -25.18 9.79
CA HIS A 148 15.69 -24.57 11.04
C HIS A 148 14.39 -23.78 10.85
N PRO A 149 13.51 -23.71 11.86
CA PRO A 149 12.34 -22.86 11.78
C PRO A 149 12.76 -21.39 11.75
N ALA A 150 12.06 -20.60 10.93
CA ALA A 150 12.20 -19.15 10.90
C ALA A 150 10.82 -18.50 11.04
N LYS A 151 10.78 -17.30 11.61
CA LYS A 151 9.52 -16.57 11.83
C LYS A 151 9.78 -15.07 11.72
N LEU A 152 8.83 -14.33 11.17
CA LEU A 152 8.77 -12.87 11.23
C LEU A 152 7.63 -12.48 12.17
N PHE A 153 7.89 -11.58 13.11
CA PHE A 153 6.92 -11.05 14.08
C PHE A 153 6.02 -9.99 13.44
N THR A 154 5.43 -10.33 12.29
CA THR A 154 4.48 -9.53 11.54
C THR A 154 3.50 -10.44 10.83
N LYS A 155 2.28 -9.95 10.62
CA LYS A 155 1.26 -10.58 9.78
C LYS A 155 1.35 -10.14 8.32
N ASN A 156 2.16 -9.12 8.03
CA ASN A 156 2.29 -8.51 6.72
C ASN A 156 3.76 -8.24 6.40
N ASN A 157 4.30 -8.99 5.42
CA ASN A 157 5.65 -8.84 4.90
C ASN A 157 5.74 -8.02 3.60
N MET A 158 4.68 -7.30 3.20
CA MET A 158 4.75 -6.44 2.02
C MET A 158 5.82 -5.37 2.21
N ILE A 159 6.73 -5.25 1.24
CA ILE A 159 7.88 -4.32 1.26
C ILE A 159 7.55 -3.04 0.49
N TYR A 160 6.86 -3.18 -0.65
CA TYR A 160 6.45 -2.07 -1.48
C TYR A 160 4.99 -1.71 -1.21
N ARG A 161 4.73 -0.50 -0.68
CA ARG A 161 3.39 -0.07 -0.28
C ARG A 161 3.14 1.38 -0.69
N TYR A 162 1.95 1.64 -1.21
CA TYR A 162 1.43 2.99 -1.41
C TYR A 162 0.60 3.36 -0.17
N ASN A 163 1.15 4.20 0.70
CA ASN A 163 0.44 4.68 1.87
C ASN A 163 -0.04 6.11 1.62
N ASP A 164 -1.30 6.40 1.97
CA ASP A 164 -1.72 7.78 2.13
C ASP A 164 -2.12 8.02 3.59
N TYR A 165 -1.35 8.88 4.26
CA TYR A 165 -1.58 9.22 5.65
C TYR A 165 -2.51 10.43 5.75
N LEU A 166 -3.71 10.19 6.26
CA LEU A 166 -4.64 11.23 6.68
C LEU A 166 -4.26 11.71 8.08
N THR A 167 -3.86 12.97 8.19
CA THR A 167 -3.78 13.68 9.46
C THR A 167 -5.10 14.40 9.69
N LEU A 168 -5.81 13.98 10.73
CA LEU A 168 -7.11 14.50 11.13
C LEU A 168 -6.94 15.44 12.35
N PRO A 169 -7.98 16.22 12.70
CA PRO A 169 -8.02 16.94 13.96
C PRO A 169 -7.67 16.06 15.17
N ASN A 170 -7.11 16.71 16.19
CA ASN A 170 -6.53 16.15 17.39
C ASN A 170 -5.33 15.23 17.13
N HIS A 171 -4.58 15.51 16.05
CA HIS A 171 -3.40 14.77 15.62
C HIS A 171 -3.64 13.27 15.37
N LYS A 172 -4.90 12.88 15.15
CA LYS A 172 -5.23 11.50 14.77
C LYS A 172 -4.66 11.24 13.38
N LYS A 173 -3.92 10.15 13.23
CA LYS A 173 -3.35 9.72 11.95
C LYS A 173 -3.93 8.39 11.57
N ILE A 174 -4.36 8.28 10.31
CA ILE A 174 -4.89 7.05 9.73
C ILE A 174 -4.20 6.84 8.40
N ASN A 175 -3.80 5.61 8.12
CA ASN A 175 -3.30 5.21 6.82
C ASN A 175 -4.49 4.67 5.99
N THR A 176 -4.75 5.24 4.82
CA THR A 176 -5.84 4.78 3.93
C THR A 176 -5.64 3.33 3.48
N TYR A 177 -4.39 2.87 3.42
CA TYR A 177 -4.02 1.50 3.10
C TYR A 177 -4.74 0.48 4.01
N ASP A 178 -4.97 0.84 5.27
CA ASP A 178 -5.56 -0.05 6.28
C ASP A 178 -7.10 -0.07 6.24
N ILE A 179 -7.74 0.89 5.55
CA ILE A 179 -9.20 1.12 5.65
C ILE A 179 -9.94 1.30 4.32
N ILE A 180 -9.24 1.39 3.18
CA ILE A 180 -9.84 1.54 1.84
C ILE A 180 -9.31 0.42 0.91
N ASP A 181 -8.17 0.66 0.26
CA ASP A 181 -7.49 -0.28 -0.61
C ASP A 181 -5.98 -0.01 -0.63
N ARG A 182 -5.24 -0.94 -1.26
CA ARG A 182 -3.77 -0.95 -1.26
C ARG A 182 -3.15 -0.20 -2.45
N PHE A 183 -3.96 0.43 -3.29
CA PHE A 183 -3.50 1.03 -4.54
C PHE A 183 -3.04 2.48 -4.39
N GLY A 184 -3.40 3.14 -3.28
CA GLY A 184 -3.08 4.54 -3.05
C GLY A 184 -3.73 5.44 -4.11
N GLY A 185 -3.01 6.49 -4.52
CA GLY A 185 -3.47 7.42 -5.56
C GLY A 185 -4.58 8.34 -5.11
N ASN A 186 -4.73 8.57 -3.80
CA ASN A 186 -5.75 9.46 -3.26
C ASN A 186 -5.28 10.92 -3.26
N GLU A 187 -6.20 11.83 -3.54
CA GLU A 187 -6.03 13.27 -3.40
C GLU A 187 -7.13 13.82 -2.48
N LEU A 188 -6.76 14.68 -1.52
CA LEU A 188 -7.72 15.33 -0.64
C LEU A 188 -8.43 16.48 -1.37
N ILE A 189 -9.74 16.33 -1.60
CA ILE A 189 -10.56 17.36 -2.27
C ILE A 189 -11.20 18.31 -1.24
N ALA A 190 -11.83 17.74 -0.23
CA ALA A 190 -12.51 18.52 0.80
C ALA A 190 -12.74 17.71 2.07
N TYR A 191 -13.10 18.39 3.15
CA TYR A 191 -13.64 17.78 4.35
C TYR A 191 -14.75 18.65 4.94
N LYS A 192 -15.66 18.01 5.68
CA LYS A 192 -16.80 18.66 6.30
C LYS A 192 -17.04 18.11 7.69
N SER A 193 -17.30 19.00 8.63
CA SER A 193 -17.76 18.69 9.99
C SER A 193 -19.14 19.31 10.18
N ASP A 194 -20.10 18.50 10.65
CA ASP A 194 -21.45 18.93 11.00
C ASP A 194 -22.06 18.05 12.11
N ASN A 195 -23.34 18.24 12.41
CA ASN A 195 -24.04 17.51 13.46
C ASN A 195 -24.19 16.00 13.20
N THR A 196 -24.06 15.55 11.95
CA THR A 196 -24.19 14.13 11.57
C THR A 196 -22.85 13.38 11.63
N GLY A 197 -21.73 14.09 11.69
CA GLY A 197 -20.40 13.51 11.70
C GLY A 197 -19.36 14.36 10.98
N ASN A 198 -18.17 13.75 10.82
CA ASN A 198 -17.15 14.30 9.93
C ASN A 198 -17.04 13.46 8.65
N ARG A 199 -16.70 14.14 7.56
CA ARG A 199 -16.55 13.55 6.23
C ARG A 199 -15.27 14.05 5.59
N VAL A 200 -14.58 13.15 4.89
CA VAL A 200 -13.43 13.46 4.04
C VAL A 200 -13.75 12.98 2.63
N LEU A 201 -13.70 13.91 1.67
CA LEU A 201 -13.87 13.62 0.24
C LEU A 201 -12.49 13.52 -0.41
N LEU A 202 -12.22 12.35 -0.97
CA LEU A 202 -11.02 12.08 -1.75
C LEU A 202 -11.41 11.91 -3.22
N TYR A 203 -10.57 12.39 -4.12
CA TYR A 203 -10.50 11.90 -5.50
C TYR A 203 -9.44 10.81 -5.53
N PHE A 204 -9.56 9.84 -6.42
CA PHE A 204 -8.50 8.88 -6.65
C PHE A 204 -8.29 8.62 -8.13
N GLU A 205 -7.03 8.36 -8.47
CA GLU A 205 -6.60 7.88 -9.77
C GLU A 205 -5.48 6.86 -9.54
N ARG A 206 -5.71 5.63 -9.99
CA ARG A 206 -4.84 4.48 -9.68
C ARG A 206 -4.90 3.43 -10.76
N MET A 207 -3.93 2.52 -10.77
CA MET A 207 -3.98 1.36 -11.67
C MET A 207 -5.15 0.43 -11.31
N SER A 208 -5.77 -0.16 -12.31
CA SER A 208 -6.87 -1.13 -12.16
C SER A 208 -6.39 -2.48 -11.63
N ASN A 209 -5.17 -2.85 -11.99
CA ASN A 209 -4.58 -4.12 -11.62
C ASN A 209 -3.07 -3.95 -11.44
N PHE A 210 -2.54 -4.48 -10.34
CA PHE A 210 -1.09 -4.53 -10.11
C PHE A 210 -0.38 -5.56 -11.01
N ASN A 211 -1.14 -6.47 -11.64
CA ASN A 211 -0.66 -7.31 -12.73
C ASN A 211 -0.95 -6.63 -14.07
N ALA A 212 0.05 -5.97 -14.65
CA ALA A 212 -0.05 -5.26 -15.92
C ALA A 212 -0.27 -6.20 -17.13
N CYS A 213 0.10 -7.49 -17.03
CA CYS A 213 -0.24 -8.48 -18.06
C CYS A 213 -1.68 -9.03 -17.93
N GLY A 214 -2.36 -8.75 -16.82
CA GLY A 214 -3.71 -9.23 -16.57
C GLY A 214 -4.78 -8.38 -17.25
N MET A 215 -6.04 -8.78 -17.08
CA MET A 215 -7.17 -7.95 -17.47
C MET A 215 -7.04 -6.57 -16.82
N CYS A 216 -7.25 -5.52 -17.63
CA CYS A 216 -7.12 -4.12 -17.24
C CYS A 216 -5.72 -3.63 -16.83
N GLY A 217 -4.68 -4.43 -17.06
CA GLY A 217 -3.32 -4.10 -16.65
C GLY A 217 -2.68 -2.91 -17.39
N ALA A 218 -3.07 -2.67 -18.65
CA ALA A 218 -2.65 -1.52 -19.46
C ALA A 218 -3.76 -0.47 -19.64
N SER A 219 -4.79 -0.50 -18.80
CA SER A 219 -5.88 0.50 -18.86
C SER A 219 -5.44 1.85 -18.28
N ASP A 220 -6.19 2.91 -18.61
CA ASP A 220 -6.04 4.26 -18.03
C ASP A 220 -6.35 4.34 -16.52
N GLY A 221 -6.66 3.18 -15.91
CA GLY A 221 -6.81 3.03 -14.48
C GLY A 221 -8.25 3.07 -14.00
N GLU A 222 -8.36 3.24 -12.69
CA GLU A 222 -9.60 3.42 -11.94
C GLU A 222 -9.60 4.84 -11.40
N LYS A 223 -10.64 5.59 -11.72
CA LYS A 223 -10.80 6.99 -11.29
C LYS A 223 -12.13 7.16 -10.61
N GLY A 224 -12.17 8.00 -9.58
CA GLY A 224 -13.42 8.25 -8.88
C GLY A 224 -13.27 9.06 -7.62
N TYR A 225 -14.32 9.00 -6.80
CA TYR A 225 -14.39 9.71 -5.53
C TYR A 225 -14.64 8.73 -4.39
N ARG A 226 -14.10 9.05 -3.23
CA ARG A 226 -14.37 8.35 -1.99
C ARG A 226 -14.85 9.31 -0.94
N VAL A 227 -15.85 8.88 -0.16
CA VAL A 227 -16.29 9.61 1.03
C VAL A 227 -15.98 8.75 2.23
N LEU A 228 -15.04 9.21 3.07
CA LEU A 228 -14.74 8.58 4.35
C LEU A 228 -15.59 9.25 5.42
N TYR A 229 -16.28 8.43 6.21
CA TYR A 229 -17.19 8.88 7.26
C TYR A 229 -16.59 8.61 8.63
N PHE A 230 -16.70 9.60 9.52
CA PHE A 230 -16.18 9.55 10.88
C PHE A 230 -17.25 9.97 11.90
N THR A 231 -17.07 9.58 13.16
CA THR A 231 -17.78 10.19 14.29
C THR A 231 -17.39 11.66 14.44
N ASN A 232 -18.13 12.43 15.26
CA ASN A 232 -17.78 13.82 15.60
C ASN A 232 -16.38 13.94 16.21
N ASP A 233 -15.93 12.90 16.90
CA ASP A 233 -14.57 12.82 17.47
C ASP A 233 -13.53 12.27 16.49
N TRP A 234 -13.82 12.21 15.19
CA TRP A 234 -12.90 11.72 14.15
C TRP A 234 -12.49 10.24 14.28
N ASN A 235 -13.36 9.38 14.84
CA ASN A 235 -13.17 7.94 14.78
C ASN A 235 -13.75 7.41 13.47
N TYR A 236 -12.98 6.61 12.73
CA TYR A 236 -13.39 6.04 11.45
C TYR A 236 -14.63 5.15 11.60
N LYS A 237 -15.58 5.27 10.67
CA LYS A 237 -16.79 4.43 10.62
C LYS A 237 -16.78 3.51 9.41
N ARG A 238 -16.65 4.09 8.22
CA ARG A 238 -16.78 3.42 6.92
C ARG A 238 -16.33 4.36 5.81
N TYR A 239 -16.25 3.84 4.59
CA TYR A 239 -16.15 4.64 3.38
C TYR A 239 -17.18 4.21 2.33
N GLU A 240 -17.41 5.08 1.36
CA GLU A 240 -18.10 4.77 0.10
C GLU A 240 -17.17 5.13 -1.06
N GLU A 241 -17.25 4.36 -2.13
CA GLU A 241 -16.49 4.57 -3.36
C GLU A 241 -17.43 4.75 -4.56
N PHE A 242 -17.10 5.70 -5.42
CA PHE A 242 -17.88 6.09 -6.58
C PHE A 242 -16.97 6.21 -7.80
N LEU A 243 -17.05 5.23 -8.69
CA LEU A 243 -16.25 5.16 -9.91
C LEU A 243 -16.79 6.12 -10.98
N THR A 244 -15.91 6.94 -11.53
CA THR A 244 -16.14 7.75 -12.73
C THR A 244 -15.50 7.14 -13.96
N GLU A 245 -14.41 6.38 -13.80
CA GLU A 245 -13.74 5.59 -14.84
C GLU A 245 -13.30 4.27 -14.23
N SER A 246 -13.51 3.18 -14.95
CA SER A 246 -13.17 1.85 -14.45
C SER A 246 -13.08 0.84 -15.56
N CYS A 247 -11.91 0.23 -15.73
CA CYS A 247 -11.79 -0.87 -16.67
C CYS A 247 -12.53 -2.11 -16.14
N LEU A 248 -12.41 -2.38 -14.84
CA LEU A 248 -13.02 -3.55 -14.21
C LEU A 248 -14.56 -3.49 -14.21
N ALA A 249 -15.15 -2.30 -14.09
CA ALA A 249 -16.59 -2.09 -14.13
C ALA A 249 -17.13 -1.70 -15.52
N ASN A 250 -16.27 -1.68 -16.55
CA ASN A 250 -16.59 -1.26 -17.92
C ASN A 250 -17.20 0.16 -18.01
N ILE A 251 -16.55 1.13 -17.38
CA ILE A 251 -16.91 2.56 -17.40
C ILE A 251 -15.81 3.31 -18.18
N TYR A 252 -16.08 3.63 -19.44
CA TYR A 252 -15.10 4.28 -20.34
C TYR A 252 -15.58 5.62 -20.94
N ASP A 253 -16.91 5.85 -20.96
CA ASP A 253 -17.51 7.00 -21.65
C ASP A 253 -18.29 7.91 -20.68
N MET A 254 -17.63 8.38 -19.62
CA MET A 254 -18.28 9.32 -18.70
C MET A 254 -18.41 10.70 -19.32
N GLU A 255 -19.55 11.35 -19.13
CA GLU A 255 -19.77 12.71 -19.59
C GLU A 255 -19.86 13.66 -18.40
N LYS A 256 -18.94 14.62 -18.32
CA LYS A 256 -19.01 15.68 -17.32
C LYS A 256 -20.11 16.67 -17.70
N VAL A 257 -21.15 16.75 -16.87
CA VAL A 257 -22.29 17.65 -17.07
C VAL A 257 -21.94 19.03 -16.50
N LYS A 258 -22.13 20.08 -17.31
CA LYS A 258 -21.92 21.46 -16.85
C LYS A 258 -22.92 21.82 -15.76
N THR A 259 -22.41 22.36 -14.66
CA THR A 259 -23.20 22.87 -13.53
C THR A 259 -23.01 24.39 -13.42
N LYS A 260 -23.99 25.08 -12.83
CA LYS A 260 -23.87 26.52 -12.53
C LYS A 260 -22.98 26.79 -11.32
N ASP A 261 -22.93 25.85 -10.38
CA ASP A 261 -22.10 25.93 -9.18
C ASP A 261 -20.77 25.18 -9.39
N PRO A 262 -19.62 25.87 -9.35
CA PRO A 262 -18.31 25.23 -9.50
C PRO A 262 -17.94 24.27 -8.36
N LYS A 263 -18.65 24.30 -7.24
CA LYS A 263 -18.48 23.34 -6.13
C LYS A 263 -19.29 22.06 -6.29
N ILE A 264 -20.14 21.98 -7.32
CA ILE A 264 -20.88 20.78 -7.68
C ILE A 264 -20.33 20.22 -8.98
N LEU A 265 -19.77 19.02 -8.94
CA LEU A 265 -19.38 18.26 -10.13
C LEU A 265 -20.44 17.22 -10.44
N LYS A 266 -20.84 17.10 -11.70
CA LYS A 266 -21.86 16.14 -12.12
C LYS A 266 -21.32 15.29 -13.26
N PHE A 267 -21.44 13.98 -13.13
CA PHE A 267 -20.95 12.99 -14.09
C PHE A 267 -22.10 12.09 -14.51
N SER A 268 -22.35 11.98 -15.80
CA SER A 268 -23.29 11.03 -16.40
C SER A 268 -22.51 9.76 -16.76
N ILE A 269 -22.92 8.64 -16.16
CA ILE A 269 -22.35 7.32 -16.42
C ILE A 269 -23.36 6.54 -17.25
N LYS A 270 -22.94 6.14 -18.45
CA LYS A 270 -23.77 5.31 -19.35
C LYS A 270 -23.97 3.93 -18.74
N ARG A 271 -25.01 3.23 -19.21
CA ARG A 271 -25.29 1.85 -18.81
C ARG A 271 -24.05 0.99 -19.08
N THR A 272 -23.62 0.24 -18.08
CA THR A 272 -22.56 -0.76 -18.21
C THR A 272 -23.16 -2.16 -18.32
N THR A 273 -22.32 -3.18 -18.48
CA THR A 273 -22.74 -4.58 -18.45
C THR A 273 -23.37 -4.97 -17.10
N THR A 274 -22.96 -4.31 -16.01
CA THR A 274 -23.34 -4.66 -14.63
C THR A 274 -24.24 -3.63 -13.95
N SER A 275 -24.45 -2.45 -14.55
CA SER A 275 -25.25 -1.39 -13.92
C SER A 275 -26.07 -0.57 -14.94
N PRO A 276 -27.30 -0.15 -14.58
CA PRO A 276 -28.06 0.80 -15.40
C PRO A 276 -27.32 2.14 -15.46
N ALA A 277 -27.68 3.01 -16.41
CA ALA A 277 -27.16 4.37 -16.44
C ALA A 277 -27.47 5.09 -15.11
N TYR A 278 -26.56 5.96 -14.68
CA TYR A 278 -26.72 6.74 -13.46
C TYR A 278 -25.92 8.04 -13.54
N THR A 279 -26.26 8.97 -12.66
CA THR A 279 -25.56 10.22 -12.47
C THR A 279 -24.90 10.26 -11.10
N LEU A 280 -23.62 10.64 -11.05
CA LEU A 280 -22.92 11.02 -9.83
C LEU A 280 -22.93 12.53 -9.67
N THR A 281 -23.33 13.01 -8.50
CA THR A 281 -23.22 14.42 -8.10
C THR A 281 -22.26 14.52 -6.92
N VAL A 282 -21.11 15.12 -7.13
CA VAL A 282 -20.09 15.39 -6.11
C VAL A 282 -20.29 16.82 -5.62
N ASP A 283 -20.61 16.94 -4.33
CA ASP A 283 -20.70 18.22 -3.64
C ASP A 283 -19.42 18.43 -2.81
N ILE A 284 -18.53 19.28 -3.33
CA ILE A 284 -17.24 19.58 -2.71
C ILE A 284 -17.43 20.31 -1.38
N LYS A 285 -18.43 21.19 -1.28
CA LYS A 285 -18.67 21.98 -0.07
C LYS A 285 -19.14 21.12 1.09
N ASN A 286 -19.95 20.10 0.79
CA ASN A 286 -20.48 19.17 1.78
C ASN A 286 -19.66 17.88 1.90
N ALA A 287 -18.57 17.74 1.13
CA ALA A 287 -17.73 16.54 1.10
C ALA A 287 -18.56 15.25 0.92
N SER A 288 -19.46 15.26 -0.07
CA SER A 288 -20.40 14.16 -0.30
C SER A 288 -20.57 13.84 -1.77
N VAL A 289 -20.96 12.60 -2.05
CA VAL A 289 -21.29 12.14 -3.39
C VAL A 289 -22.66 11.46 -3.35
N VAL A 290 -23.52 11.79 -4.30
CA VAL A 290 -24.84 11.18 -4.45
C VAL A 290 -24.92 10.49 -5.80
N LYS A 291 -25.30 9.20 -5.78
CA LYS A 291 -25.64 8.43 -6.97
C LYS A 291 -27.15 8.47 -7.20
N SER A 292 -27.57 8.89 -8.37
CA SER A 292 -28.98 8.99 -8.80
C SER A 292 -29.19 8.26 -10.13
N LYS A 293 -30.38 7.70 -10.36
CA LYS A 293 -30.73 7.06 -11.64
C LYS A 293 -30.96 8.10 -12.73
#